data_AF-A0A2G4GQ20-F1
#
_entry.id   AF-A0A2G4GQ20-F1
#
_cell.length_a   1.000
_cell.length_b   1.000
_cell.length_c   1.000
_cell.angle_alpha   90.00
_cell.angle_beta   90.00
_cell.angle_gamma   90.00
#
_symmetry.space_group_name_H-M   'P 1'
#
loop_
_entity.id
_entity.type
_entity.pdbx_description
1 polymer ?
#
loop_
_entity_poly.entity_id
_entity_poly.type
_entity_poly.pdbx_seq_one_letter_code
_entity_poly.pdbx_strand_id
1 'polypeptide(L)' 'MSDVERWSEVVAAELGITSAVDVTAILELTKDVAHGVVRPAAPIAAYLLGLVAGADPAREAEAEATIRRLAQEWVPQEL' A
#
# COMPACT_ATOMS: atom_id res chain seq x y z
N MET A 1 17.62 -5.39 8.06
CA MET A 1 16.36 -6.09 7.76
C MET A 1 15.55 -6.20 9.04
N SER A 2 14.41 -5.52 9.08
CA SER A 2 13.41 -5.53 10.14
C SER A 2 12.63 -6.86 10.17
N ASP A 3 11.91 -7.12 11.27
CA ASP A 3 11.05 -8.29 11.37
C ASP A 3 9.92 -8.27 10.33
N VAL A 4 9.45 -7.09 9.93
CA VAL A 4 8.42 -6.94 8.88
C VAL A 4 8.96 -7.34 7.52
N GLU A 5 10.17 -6.91 7.16
CA GLU A 5 10.82 -7.33 5.90
C GLU A 5 11.01 -8.84 5.87
N ARG A 6 11.57 -9.43 6.93
CA ARG A 6 11.76 -10.88 7.04
C ARG A 6 10.44 -11.64 6.97
N TRP A 7 9.42 -11.17 7.70
CA TRP A 7 8.09 -11.79 7.67
C TRP A 7 7.49 -11.74 6.27
N SER A 8 7.64 -10.62 5.56
CA SER A 8 7.13 -10.45 4.20
C SER A 8 7.80 -11.40 3.21
N GLU A 9 9.11 -11.60 3.32
CA GLU A 9 9.86 -12.59 2.54
C GLU A 9 9.36 -14.02 2.76
N VAL A 10 9.15 -14.42 4.02
CA VAL A 10 8.62 -15.76 4.36
C VAL A 10 7.22 -15.96 3.78
N VAL A 11 6.32 -15.00 3.97
CA VAL A 11 4.95 -15.09 3.43
C VAL A 11 4.95 -15.12 1.92
N ALA A 12 5.77 -14.29 1.26
CA ALA A 12 5.88 -14.29 -0.21
C ALA A 12 6.36 -15.64 -0.73
N ALA A 13 7.35 -16.26 -0.08
CA ALA A 13 7.84 -17.58 -0.45
C ALA A 13 6.76 -18.66 -0.32
N GLU A 14 6.01 -18.69 0.79
CA GLU A 14 4.91 -19.65 1.01
C GLU A 14 3.75 -19.47 0.03
N LEU A 15 3.49 -18.23 -0.42
CA LEU A 15 2.45 -17.93 -1.41
C LEU A 15 2.93 -18.07 -2.86
N GLY A 16 4.20 -18.43 -3.10
CA GLY A 16 4.77 -18.55 -4.44
C GLY A 16 4.92 -17.21 -5.18
N ILE A 17 5.01 -16.10 -4.45
CA ILE A 17 5.20 -14.76 -5.01
C ILE A 17 6.69 -14.56 -5.31
N THR A 18 7.05 -14.47 -6.59
CA THR A 18 8.45 -14.31 -7.04
C THR A 18 8.88 -12.85 -7.23
N SER A 19 7.92 -11.93 -7.23
CA SER A 19 8.19 -10.49 -7.38
C SER A 19 8.78 -9.91 -6.10
N ALA A 20 9.79 -9.05 -6.23
CA ALA A 20 10.32 -8.32 -5.10
C ALA A 20 9.25 -7.36 -4.55
N VAL A 21 9.01 -7.41 -3.23
CA VAL A 21 8.07 -6.52 -2.54
C VAL A 21 8.85 -5.37 -1.93
N ASP A 22 8.56 -4.14 -2.34
CA ASP A 22 9.11 -2.95 -1.69
C ASP A 22 8.32 -2.65 -0.40
N VAL A 23 8.74 -3.32 0.69
CA VAL A 23 8.13 -3.16 2.02
C VAL A 23 8.21 -1.71 2.50
N THR A 24 9.31 -1.00 2.19
CA THR A 24 9.48 0.39 2.64
C THR A 24 8.48 1.31 1.95
N ALA A 25 8.31 1.16 0.63
CA ALA A 25 7.33 1.96 -0.13
C ALA A 25 5.90 1.72 0.36
N ILE A 26 5.51 0.46 0.61
CA ILE A 26 4.19 0.10 1.16
C ILE A 26 3.99 0.75 2.53
N LEU A 27 4.99 0.68 3.42
CA LEU A 27 4.88 1.28 4.76
C LEU A 27 4.79 2.80 4.72
N GLU A 28 5.52 3.48 3.84
CA GLU A 28 5.40 4.93 3.69
C GLU A 28 4.05 5.36 3.07
N LEU A 29 3.52 4.61 2.09
CA LEU A 29 2.17 4.87 1.57
C LEU A 29 1.10 4.70 2.67
N THR A 30 1.17 3.60 3.41
CA THR A 30 0.18 3.30 4.46
C THR A 30 0.25 4.30 5.60
N LYS A 31 1.44 4.84 5.91
CA LYS A 31 1.64 5.94 6.86
C LYS A 31 0.98 7.23 6.39
N ASP A 32 1.16 7.63 5.13
CA ASP A 32 0.50 8.82 4.56
C ASP A 32 -1.03 8.69 4.65
N VAL A 33 -1.56 7.51 4.29
CA VAL A 33 -3.01 7.24 4.35
C VAL A 33 -3.52 7.23 5.79
N ALA A 34 -2.78 6.63 6.72
CA ALA A 34 -3.17 6.60 8.14
C ALA A 34 -3.25 7.99 8.76
N HIS A 35 -2.37 8.91 8.34
CA HIS A 35 -2.35 10.29 8.82
C HIS A 35 -3.34 11.20 8.10
N GLY A 36 -3.51 11.03 6.78
CA GLY A 36 -4.38 11.88 5.97
C GLY A 36 -5.87 11.51 6.05
N VAL A 37 -6.18 10.23 6.22
CA VAL A 37 -7.56 9.72 6.24
C VAL A 37 -7.95 9.28 7.65
N VAL A 38 -7.65 8.02 7.99
CA VAL A 38 -7.76 7.41 9.32
C VAL A 38 -6.95 6.11 9.34
N ARG A 39 -6.51 5.66 10.51
CA ARG A 39 -5.71 4.42 10.64
C ARG A 39 -6.31 3.19 9.94
N PRO A 40 -7.64 2.91 9.98
CA PRO A 40 -8.23 1.79 9.24
C PRO A 40 -8.12 1.87 7.71
N ALA A 41 -7.90 3.06 7.13
CA ALA A 41 -7.79 3.23 5.68
C ALA A 41 -6.46 2.71 5.12
N ALA A 42 -5.41 2.65 5.95
CA ALA A 42 -4.07 2.21 5.56
C ALA A 42 -4.03 0.81 4.90
N PRO A 43 -4.53 -0.27 5.55
CA PRO A 43 -4.54 -1.60 4.91
C PRO A 43 -5.44 -1.67 3.68
N ILE A 44 -6.52 -0.89 3.63
CA ILE A 44 -7.42 -0.83 2.47
C ILE A 44 -6.68 -0.24 1.25
N ALA A 45 -5.94 0.85 1.46
CA ALA A 45 -5.16 1.48 0.40
C ALA A 45 -4.06 0.57 -0.14
N ALA A 46 -3.32 -0.13 0.73
CA ALA A 46 -2.30 -1.10 0.31
C ALA A 46 -2.91 -2.25 -0.51
N TYR A 47 -4.06 -2.78 -0.10
CA TYR A 47 -4.76 -3.81 -0.85
C TYR A 47 -5.21 -3.33 -2.23
N LEU A 48 -5.78 -2.12 -2.33
CA LEU A 48 -6.19 -1.54 -3.61
C LEU A 48 -5.01 -1.28 -4.55
N LEU A 49 -3.88 -0.80 -4.03
CA LEU A 49 -2.65 -0.65 -4.82
C LEU A 49 -2.20 -2.02 -5.37
N GLY A 50 -2.17 -3.04 -4.51
CA GLY A 50 -1.83 -4.41 -4.90
C GLY A 50 -2.76 -4.98 -5.97
N LEU A 51 -4.07 -4.70 -5.91
CA LEU A 51 -5.02 -5.10 -6.96
C LEU A 51 -4.73 -4.42 -8.31
N VAL A 52 -4.38 -3.13 -8.31
CA VAL A 52 -4.02 -2.43 -9.55
C VAL A 52 -2.70 -2.96 -10.11
N ALA A 53 -1.67 -3.06 -9.29
CA ALA A 53 -0.36 -3.56 -9.70
C ALA A 53 -0.42 -5.01 -10.21
N GLY A 54 -1.24 -5.87 -9.58
CA GLY A 54 -1.46 -7.24 -10.00
C GLY A 54 -2.26 -7.38 -11.31
N ALA A 55 -3.13 -6.42 -11.61
CA ALA A 55 -3.89 -6.39 -12.87
C ALA A 55 -3.09 -5.77 -14.02
N ASP A 56 -2.34 -4.69 -13.74
CA ASP A 56 -1.49 -3.97 -14.69
C ASP A 56 -0.34 -3.27 -13.96
N PRO A 57 0.88 -3.85 -13.97
CA PRO A 57 2.05 -3.25 -13.32
C PRO A 57 2.40 -1.85 -13.83
N ALA A 58 2.04 -1.51 -15.08
CA ALA A 58 2.33 -0.18 -15.63
C ALA A 58 1.51 0.94 -14.94
N ARG A 59 0.45 0.58 -14.23
CA ARG A 59 -0.44 1.50 -13.52
C ARG A 59 -0.12 1.67 -12.05
N GLU A 60 0.83 0.91 -11.50
CA GLU A 60 1.17 0.93 -10.08
C GLU A 60 1.58 2.34 -9.61
N ALA A 61 2.49 3.00 -10.33
CA ALA A 61 2.97 4.34 -9.97
C ALA A 61 1.86 5.40 -10.03
N GLU A 62 0.97 5.32 -11.03
CA GLU A 62 -0.19 6.22 -11.15
C GLU A 62 -1.19 5.99 -10.00
N ALA A 63 -1.44 4.73 -9.65
CA ALA A 63 -2.32 4.37 -8.55
C ALA A 63 -1.78 4.82 -7.20
N GLU A 64 -0.48 4.63 -6.95
CA GLU A 64 0.18 5.13 -5.75
C GLU A 64 0.05 6.65 -5.63
N ALA A 65 0.37 7.38 -6.70
CA ALA A 65 0.24 8.84 -6.74
C ALA A 65 -1.21 9.30 -6.49
N THR A 66 -2.19 8.58 -7.06
CA THR A 66 -3.61 8.85 -6.86
C THR A 66 -4.01 8.64 -5.40
N ILE A 67 -3.59 7.54 -4.77
CA ILE A 67 -3.88 7.23 -3.37
C ILE A 67 -3.30 8.30 -2.45
N ARG A 68 -2.02 8.69 -2.65
CA ARG A 68 -1.36 9.73 -1.85
C ARG A 68 -2.09 11.07 -1.97
N ARG A 69 -2.44 11.48 -3.18
CA ARG A 69 -3.19 12.72 -3.42
C ARG A 69 -4.55 12.69 -2.73
N LEU A 70 -5.32 11.60 -2.86
CA LEU A 70 -6.62 11.46 -2.21
C LEU A 70 -6.52 11.47 -0.69
N ALA A 71 -5.47 10.88 -0.12
CA ALA A 71 -5.22 10.92 1.32
C ALA A 71 -4.88 12.34 1.82
N GLN A 72 -4.13 13.12 1.04
CA GLN A 72 -3.78 14.50 1.37
C GLN A 72 -4.98 15.46 1.27
N GLU A 73 -5.86 15.23 0.30
CA GLU A 73 -7.04 16.06 0.06
C GLU A 73 -8.27 15.62 0.87
N TRP A 74 -8.16 14.57 1.68
CA TRP A 74 -9.31 14.00 2.37
C TRP A 74 -9.88 14.97 3.40
N VAL A 75 -11.15 15.34 3.20
CA VAL A 75 -11.95 16.07 4.19
C VAL A 75 -13.05 15.12 4.67
N PRO A 76 -13.03 14.71 5.96
CA PRO A 76 -14.09 13.90 6.52
C PRO A 76 -15.44 14.58 6.31
N GLN A 77 -16.36 13.90 5.64
CA GLN A 77 -17.75 14.34 5.55
C GLN A 77 -18.41 13.90 6.86
N GLU A 78 -19.01 14.82 7.62
CA GLU A 78 -19.96 14.44 8.66
C GLU A 78 -21.20 13.87 7.95
N LEU A 79 -21.45 12.57 8.15
CA LEU A 79 -22.67 11.90 7.67
C LEU A 79 -23.88 12.33 8.51
#